data_AF-A0A532EV96-F1
#
_entry.id   AF-A0A532EV96-F1
#
_cell.length_a   1.000
_cell.length_b   1.000
_cell.length_c   1.000
_cell.angle_alpha   90.00
_cell.angle_beta   90.00
_cell.angle_gamma   90.00
#
_symmetry.space_group_name_H-M   'P 1'
#
loop_
_entity.id
_entity.type
_entity.pdbx_description
1 polymer ?
#
loop_
_entity_poly.entity_id
_entity_poly.type
_entity_poly.pdbx_seq_one_letter_code
_entity_poly.pdbx_strand_id
1 'polypeptide(L)'
;MASISFGGLGNGLDFGQVVDQLVKIQRGPIDQLGQKKVTAQSKLTDYALLEGKLLALQSAGDALRLPTSFDRSTTTVSDEKAVTASASSTATPGSYLVRVTQLAQSHQITNKGATAVSSATTDIVGGA
;
A
#
# COMPACT_ATOMS: atom_id res chain seq x y z
N MET A 1 -10.69 -48.95 25.46
CA MET A 1 -11.70 -48.85 26.53
C MET A 1 -10.96 -48.82 27.86
N ALA A 2 -11.02 -47.71 28.58
CA ALA A 2 -10.38 -47.62 29.89
C ALA A 2 -11.31 -48.27 30.94
N SER A 3 -10.90 -49.40 31.49
CA SER A 3 -11.57 -50.03 32.62
C SER A 3 -11.23 -49.26 33.90
N ILE A 4 -12.19 -48.48 34.40
CA ILE A 4 -12.06 -47.81 35.70
C ILE A 4 -12.41 -48.84 36.77
N SER A 5 -11.39 -49.38 37.44
CA SER A 5 -11.56 -50.31 38.56
C SER A 5 -11.78 -49.52 39.85
N PHE A 6 -13.02 -49.51 40.36
CA PHE A 6 -13.34 -49.00 41.69
C PHE A 6 -12.93 -50.05 42.74
N GLY A 7 -11.67 -49.97 43.19
CA GLY A 7 -11.18 -50.72 44.34
C GLY A 7 -11.70 -50.10 45.64
N GLY A 8 -12.22 -50.94 46.53
CA GLY A 8 -12.92 -50.57 47.75
C GLY A 8 -12.18 -49.62 48.70
N LEU A 9 -13.01 -48.94 49.49
CA LEU A 9 -12.72 -48.05 50.61
C LEU A 9 -11.54 -48.58 51.46
N GLY A 10 -10.33 -48.05 51.25
CA GLY A 10 -9.19 -48.39 52.11
C GLY A 10 -7.78 -48.15 51.59
N ASN A 11 -7.55 -47.96 50.28
CA ASN A 11 -6.18 -47.84 49.74
C ASN A 11 -6.01 -46.60 48.87
N GLY A 12 -5.39 -45.55 49.40
CA GLY A 12 -4.54 -44.59 48.66
C GLY A 12 -5.02 -44.05 47.30
N LEU A 13 -6.33 -44.07 47.04
CA LEU A 13 -6.92 -43.67 45.77
C LEU A 13 -7.05 -42.14 45.78
N ASP A 14 -6.12 -41.49 45.10
CA ASP A 14 -6.19 -40.06 44.82
C ASP A 14 -7.31 -39.81 43.80
N PHE A 15 -8.51 -39.55 44.30
CA PHE A 15 -9.67 -39.17 43.50
C PHE A 15 -9.40 -37.94 42.64
N GLY A 16 -8.44 -37.08 43.02
CA GLY A 16 -7.95 -35.98 42.19
C GLY A 16 -7.37 -36.47 40.87
N GLN A 17 -6.58 -37.56 40.87
CA GLN A 17 -6.00 -38.11 39.64
C GLN A 17 -7.05 -38.71 38.69
N VAL A 18 -8.10 -39.33 39.22
CA VAL A 18 -9.19 -39.89 38.39
C VAL A 18 -10.01 -38.78 37.75
N VAL A 19 -10.31 -37.72 38.51
CA VAL A 19 -10.99 -36.52 37.99
C VAL A 19 -10.13 -35.83 36.94
N ASP A 20 -8.83 -35.68 37.17
CA ASP A 20 -7.90 -35.08 36.21
C ASP A 20 -7.80 -35.89 34.91
N GLN A 21 -7.80 -37.23 34.99
CA GLN A 21 -7.83 -38.10 33.82
C GLN A 21 -9.15 -37.98 33.04
N LEU A 22 -10.30 -37.88 33.72
CA LEU A 22 -11.59 -37.64 33.08
C LEU A 22 -11.65 -36.27 32.41
N VAL A 23 -11.17 -35.21 33.07
CA VAL A 23 -11.11 -33.86 32.50
C VAL A 23 -10.18 -33.82 31.29
N LYS A 24 -9.04 -34.51 31.31
CA LYS A 24 -8.14 -34.62 30.16
C LYS A 24 -8.81 -35.29 28.95
N ILE A 25 -9.57 -36.37 29.17
CA ILE A 25 -10.32 -37.05 28.11
C ILE A 25 -11.40 -36.11 27.55
N GLN A 26 -12.12 -35.40 28.43
CA GLN A 26 -13.16 -34.45 28.04
C GLN A 26 -12.60 -33.24 27.26
N ARG A 27 -11.32 -32.88 27.43
CA ARG A 27 -10.64 -31.79 26.71
C ARG A 27 -10.16 -32.16 25.30
N GLY A 28 -10.01 -33.45 24.98
CA GLY A 28 -9.53 -33.89 23.66
C GLY A 28 -10.25 -33.27 22.45
N PRO A 29 -11.60 -33.18 22.43
CA PRO A 29 -12.33 -32.50 21.36
C PRO A 29 -12.02 -31.00 21.24
N ILE A 30 -11.77 -30.32 22.37
CA ILE A 30 -11.41 -28.89 22.40
C ILE A 30 -10.02 -28.70 21.76
N ASP A 31 -9.07 -29.56 22.10
CA ASP A 31 -7.72 -29.51 21.53
C ASP A 31 -7.76 -29.78 20.02
N GLN A 32 -8.58 -30.73 19.57
CA GLN A 32 -8.80 -30.99 18.14
C GLN A 32 -9.39 -29.78 17.40
N LEU A 33 -10.37 -29.08 18.00
CA LEU A 33 -10.92 -27.84 17.44
C LEU A 33 -9.87 -26.71 17.42
N GLY A 34 -9.04 -26.61 18.46
CA GLY A 34 -7.91 -25.69 18.51
C GLY A 34 -6.93 -25.92 17.37
N GLN A 35 -6.56 -27.18 17.11
CA GLN A 35 -5.66 -27.52 16.00
C GLN A 35 -6.27 -27.25 14.63
N LYS A 36 -7.57 -27.52 14.46
CA LYS A 36 -8.30 -27.16 13.23
C LYS A 36 -8.31 -25.65 13.01
N LYS A 37 -8.52 -24.86 14.07
CA LYS A 37 -8.47 -23.39 14.00
C LYS A 37 -7.08 -22.90 13.57
N VAL A 38 -6.01 -23.39 14.19
CA VAL A 38 -4.64 -23.02 13.84
C VAL A 38 -4.34 -23.35 12.37
N THR A 39 -4.74 -24.55 11.92
CA THR A 39 -4.55 -24.97 10.52
C THR A 39 -5.32 -24.06 9.55
N ALA A 40 -6.56 -23.72 9.86
CA ALA A 40 -7.37 -22.82 9.04
C ALA A 40 -6.79 -21.39 9.01
N GLN A 41 -6.28 -20.90 10.14
CA GLN A 41 -5.62 -19.59 10.24
C GLN A 41 -4.37 -19.55 9.37
N SER A 42 -3.53 -20.60 9.41
CA SER A 42 -2.34 -20.71 8.56
C SER A 42 -2.71 -20.66 7.07
N LYS A 43 -3.71 -21.45 6.65
CA LYS A 43 -4.19 -21.44 5.26
C LYS A 43 -4.68 -20.06 4.84
N LEU A 44 -5.40 -19.36 5.72
CA LEU A 44 -5.87 -18.00 5.44
C LEU A 44 -4.71 -17.01 5.23
N THR A 45 -3.66 -17.11 6.05
CA THR A 45 -2.43 -16.31 5.87
C THR A 45 -1.73 -16.64 4.55
N ASP A 46 -1.64 -17.92 4.18
CA ASP A 46 -1.02 -18.34 2.92
C ASP A 46 -1.79 -17.82 1.69
N TYR A 47 -3.13 -17.84 1.74
CA TYR A 47 -3.97 -17.26 0.69
C TYR A 47 -3.82 -15.75 0.60
N ALA A 48 -3.77 -15.03 1.72
CA ALA A 48 -3.55 -13.59 1.72
C ALA A 48 -2.17 -13.22 1.12
N LEU A 49 -1.14 -14.03 1.40
CA LEU A 49 0.18 -13.86 0.81
C LEU A 49 0.16 -14.12 -0.71
N LEU A 50 -0.54 -15.15 -1.15
CA LEU A 50 -0.70 -15.45 -2.57
C LEU A 50 -1.45 -14.32 -3.31
N GLU A 51 -2.54 -13.83 -2.73
CA GLU A 51 -3.31 -12.71 -3.26
C GLU A 51 -2.43 -11.47 -3.43
N GLY A 52 -1.66 -11.10 -2.39
CA GLY A 52 -0.74 -9.98 -2.47
C GLY A 52 0.31 -10.12 -3.58
N LYS A 53 0.86 -11.34 -3.76
CA LYS A 53 1.80 -11.62 -4.86
C LYS A 53 1.13 -11.55 -6.23
N LEU A 54 -0.10 -12.01 -6.35
CA LEU A 54 -0.85 -11.98 -7.61
C LEU A 54 -1.21 -10.54 -8.02
N LEU A 55 -1.61 -9.71 -7.05
CA LEU A 55 -1.86 -8.28 -7.25
C LEU A 55 -0.59 -7.53 -7.66
N ALA A 56 0.55 -7.84 -7.03
CA ALA A 56 1.83 -7.26 -7.42
C ALA A 56 2.21 -7.65 -8.86
N LEU A 57 1.98 -8.91 -9.25
CA LEU A 57 2.23 -9.37 -10.62
C LEU A 57 1.29 -8.70 -11.63
N GLN A 58 0.00 -8.58 -11.31
CA GLN A 58 -0.98 -7.87 -12.14
C GLN A 58 -0.55 -6.43 -12.35
N SER A 59 -0.18 -5.73 -11.28
CA SER A 59 0.27 -4.33 -11.35
C SER A 59 1.53 -4.17 -12.21
N ALA A 60 2.50 -5.07 -12.07
CA ALA A 60 3.69 -5.09 -12.92
C ALA A 60 3.35 -5.36 -14.40
N GLY A 61 2.42 -6.28 -14.66
CA GLY A 61 1.92 -6.57 -16.01
C GLY A 61 1.20 -5.37 -16.64
N ASP A 62 0.36 -4.67 -15.87
CA ASP A 62 -0.35 -3.48 -16.34
C ASP A 62 0.60 -2.30 -16.63
N ALA A 63 1.64 -2.12 -15.80
CA ALA A 63 2.67 -1.12 -16.04
C ALA A 63 3.45 -1.39 -17.34
N LEU A 64 3.67 -2.67 -17.66
CA LEU A 64 4.34 -3.10 -18.88
C LEU A 64 3.41 -3.10 -20.09
N ARG A 65 2.09 -3.22 -19.91
CA ARG A 65 1.10 -3.20 -21.00
C ARG A 65 1.04 -1.85 -21.72
N LEU A 66 1.39 -0.76 -21.05
CA LEU A 66 1.33 0.58 -21.64
C LEU A 66 2.43 0.77 -22.71
N PRO A 67 2.08 1.01 -23.98
CA PRO A 67 3.06 1.25 -25.05
C PRO A 67 3.95 2.46 -24.77
N THR A 68 3.42 3.45 -24.05
CA THR A 68 4.13 4.66 -23.63
C THR A 68 5.35 4.39 -22.73
N SER A 69 5.41 3.21 -22.10
CA SER A 69 6.56 2.79 -21.29
C SER A 69 7.77 2.42 -22.15
N PHE A 70 7.54 1.96 -23.38
CA PHE A 70 8.59 1.51 -24.31
C PHE A 70 8.97 2.60 -25.33
N ASP A 71 8.01 3.42 -25.76
CA ASP A 71 8.24 4.52 -26.70
C ASP A 71 8.64 5.84 -26.00
N ARG A 72 9.39 5.73 -24.90
CA ARG A 72 9.79 6.89 -24.11
C ARG A 72 10.91 7.64 -24.81
N SER A 73 10.57 8.76 -25.44
CA SER A 73 11.53 9.67 -26.06
C SER A 73 12.33 10.44 -25.01
N THR A 74 13.66 10.43 -25.13
CA THR A 74 14.56 11.21 -24.26
C THR A 74 14.87 12.57 -24.90
N THR A 75 14.84 13.64 -24.11
CA THR A 75 15.24 14.99 -24.54
C THR A 75 16.60 15.35 -23.94
N THR A 76 17.47 15.92 -24.77
CA THR A 76 18.74 16.51 -24.34
C THR A 76 18.76 17.96 -24.80
N VAL A 77 18.97 18.90 -23.88
CA VAL A 77 19.07 20.33 -24.19
C VAL A 77 20.49 20.81 -23.89
N SER A 78 21.06 21.59 -24.80
CA SER A 78 22.44 22.10 -24.65
C SER A 78 22.59 23.17 -23.56
N ASP A 79 21.52 23.95 -23.31
CA ASP A 79 21.48 24.95 -22.25
C ASP A 79 20.14 24.89 -21.49
N GLU A 80 20.13 24.14 -20.38
CA GLU A 80 18.95 23.95 -19.53
C GLU A 80 18.53 25.21 -18.75
N LYS A 81 19.39 26.23 -18.66
CA LYS A 81 19.03 27.50 -18.01
C LYS A 81 18.21 28.40 -18.92
N ALA A 82 18.39 28.27 -20.23
CA ALA A 82 17.66 29.04 -21.22
C ALA A 82 16.31 28.39 -21.57
N VAL A 83 16.26 27.06 -21.73
CA VAL A 83 15.04 26.31 -22.11
C VAL A 83 15.07 24.91 -21.48
N THR A 84 13.92 24.45 -20.99
CA THR A 84 13.70 23.05 -20.66
C THR A 84 12.77 22.40 -21.70
N ALA A 85 13.00 21.12 -22.01
CA ALA A 85 12.20 20.40 -22.99
C ALA A 85 11.85 19.00 -22.46
N SER A 86 10.59 18.61 -22.62
CA SER A 86 10.09 17.26 -22.36
C SER A 86 9.47 16.68 -23.63
N ALA A 87 9.67 15.39 -23.89
CA ALA A 87 9.07 14.69 -25.01
C ALA A 87 7.89 13.83 -24.56
N SER A 88 6.81 13.83 -25.34
CA SER A 88 5.71 12.88 -25.20
C SER A 88 6.08 11.54 -25.85
N SER A 89 5.29 10.50 -25.59
CA SER A 89 5.41 9.19 -26.25
C SER A 89 5.09 9.20 -27.75
N THR A 90 4.57 10.32 -28.29
CA THR A 90 4.28 10.53 -29.70
C THR A 90 5.26 11.49 -30.38
N ALA A 91 6.27 11.96 -29.65
CA ALA A 91 7.26 12.90 -30.17
C ALA A 91 8.07 12.23 -31.30
N THR A 92 8.26 12.96 -32.41
CA THR A 92 9.10 12.48 -33.51
C THR A 92 10.58 12.61 -33.13
N PRO A 93 11.39 11.55 -33.27
CA PRO A 93 12.83 11.64 -33.04
C PRO A 93 13.47 12.62 -34.03
N GLY A 94 14.25 13.57 -33.52
CA GLY A 94 14.93 14.56 -34.36
C GLY A 94 15.71 15.60 -33.55
N SER A 95 16.58 16.33 -34.23
CA SER A 95 17.30 17.48 -33.65
C SER A 95 16.58 18.78 -34.02
N TYR A 96 16.29 19.60 -33.01
CA TYR A 96 15.59 20.87 -33.18
C TYR A 96 16.47 22.03 -32.71
N LEU A 97 16.53 23.10 -33.51
CA LEU A 97 17.27 24.31 -33.17
C LEU A 97 16.28 25.39 -32.69
N VAL A 98 16.36 25.73 -31.41
CA VAL A 98 15.47 26.70 -30.77
C VAL A 98 16.26 27.98 -30.46
N ARG A 99 15.75 29.13 -30.91
CA ARG A 99 16.31 30.45 -30.59
C ARG A 99 15.30 31.24 -29.76
N VAL A 100 15.65 31.54 -28.51
CA VAL A 100 14.83 32.39 -27.63
C VAL A 100 15.11 33.85 -27.96
N THR A 101 14.09 34.59 -28.42
CA THR A 101 14.21 36.01 -28.76
C THR A 101 13.68 36.93 -27.67
N GLN A 102 12.56 36.57 -27.04
CA GLN A 102 11.95 37.32 -25.94
C GLN A 102 11.09 36.39 -25.07
N LEU A 103 11.13 36.59 -23.75
CA LEU A 103 10.25 35.87 -22.82
C LEU A 103 8.84 36.45 -22.87
N ALA A 104 7.84 35.57 -22.82
CA ALA A 104 6.47 35.99 -22.62
C ALA A 104 6.33 36.67 -21.25
N GLN A 105 5.72 37.85 -21.23
CA GLN A 105 5.44 38.61 -20.01
C GLN A 105 3.93 38.72 -19.81
N SER A 106 3.48 38.70 -18.57
CA SER A 106 2.07 38.96 -18.24
C SER A 106 1.77 40.46 -18.42
N HIS A 107 0.62 40.76 -19.02
CA HIS A 107 0.16 42.14 -19.15
C HIS A 107 -0.39 42.64 -17.82
N GLN A 108 0.25 43.68 -17.24
CA GLN A 108 -0.25 44.34 -16.03
C GLN A 108 -0.74 45.75 -16.37
N ILE A 109 -1.99 46.03 -15.99
CA ILE A 109 -2.59 47.36 -16.10
C ILE A 109 -2.68 47.94 -14.70
N THR A 110 -1.93 49.02 -14.46
CA THR A 110 -1.99 49.77 -13.19
C THR A 110 -2.71 51.09 -13.42
N ASN A 111 -3.79 51.34 -12.67
CA ASN A 111 -4.48 52.62 -12.70
C ASN A 111 -3.67 53.68 -11.95
N LYS A 112 -3.15 54.69 -12.67
CA LYS A 112 -2.36 55.80 -12.12
C LYS A 112 -3.16 56.71 -11.17
N GLY A 113 -4.49 56.56 -11.12
CA GLY A 113 -5.40 57.35 -10.29
C GLY A 113 -5.83 56.71 -8.97
N ALA A 114 -5.32 55.53 -8.60
CA ALA A 114 -5.60 54.95 -7.29
C ALA A 114 -4.73 55.64 -6.22
N THR A 115 -5.33 56.55 -5.45
CA THR A 115 -4.74 57.01 -4.19
C THR A 115 -4.55 55.80 -3.29
N ALA A 116 -3.31 55.51 -2.89
CA ALA A 116 -3.00 54.42 -1.98
C ALA A 116 -3.87 54.55 -0.72
N VAL A 117 -4.81 53.63 -0.52
CA VAL A 117 -5.42 53.45 0.79
C VAL A 117 -4.37 52.72 1.61
N SER A 118 -3.69 53.48 2.48
CA SER A 118 -2.76 52.95 3.47
C SER A 118 -3.54 52.12 4.49
N SER A 119 -3.81 50.87 4.17
CA SER A 119 -4.28 49.88 5.13
C SER A 119 -3.76 48.52 4.70
N ALA A 120 -2.68 48.11 5.37
CA ALA A 120 -2.32 46.71 5.46
C ALA A 120 -3.48 45.98 6.15
N THR A 121 -4.32 45.32 5.36
CA THR A 121 -5.32 44.39 5.89
C THR A 121 -5.06 43.04 5.24
N THR A 122 -4.27 42.26 5.96
CA THR A 122 -4.33 40.81 6.19
C THR A 122 -4.94 39.93 5.09
N ASP A 123 -4.15 38.91 4.71
CA ASP A 123 -4.51 37.69 3.98
C ASP A 123 -6.01 37.44 3.81
N ILE A 124 -6.47 37.55 2.57
CA ILE A 124 -7.75 36.95 2.17
C ILE A 124 -7.43 35.60 1.52
N VAL A 125 -7.38 34.60 2.41
CA VAL A 125 -7.92 33.25 2.21
C VAL A 125 -7.18 32.32 1.24
N GLY A 126 -6.57 31.28 1.82
CA GLY A 126 -6.26 30.04 1.14
C GLY A 126 -7.53 29.39 0.57
N GLY A 127 -7.41 28.86 -0.65
CA GLY A 127 -8.49 28.20 -1.35
C GLY A 127 -7.98 27.46 -2.57
N ALA A 128 -7.26 26.36 -2.33
CA ALA A 128 -7.26 25.12 -3.11
C ALA A 128 -6.56 24.02 -2.28
#